data_AF-A0A8D8Y674-F1
#
_entry.id   AF-A0A8D8Y674-F1
#
_cell.length_a   1.000
_cell.length_b   1.000
_cell.length_c   1.000
_cell.angle_alpha   90.00
_cell.angle_beta   90.00
_cell.angle_gamma   90.00
#
_symmetry.space_group_name_H-M   'P 1'
#
loop_
_entity.id
_entity.type
_entity.pdbx_description
1 polymer ?
#
loop_
_entity_poly.entity_id
_entity_poly.type
_entity_poly.pdbx_seq_one_letter_code
_entity_poly.pdbx_strand_id
1 'polypeptide(L)'
;MSEELLSWVVHNPSTFKPLKVFPLIVFYSIYIMMYLGLSMFSFIIPDIEVKCDIYFVMIYCNVTTWILTALTQDYFRRKHYYLKLRGYVTFYKEVQPFVILMFFVASLGNILMIALLATFLIINRNKLLTCGTEDFLSSPANQLSALILIQCLVILYLMFKYARKFQTNQLSALLY
;
A
#
# COMPACT_ATOMS: atom_id res chain seq x y z
N MET A 1 20.13 -8.67 -36.10
CA MET A 1 19.42 -9.61 -35.20
C MET A 1 18.52 -8.92 -34.16
N SER A 2 18.61 -7.61 -33.93
CA SER A 2 17.69 -6.85 -33.06
C SER A 2 16.43 -6.34 -33.79
N GLU A 3 16.51 -6.05 -35.08
CA GLU A 3 15.40 -5.47 -35.86
C GLU A 3 14.28 -6.47 -36.20
N GLU A 4 14.62 -7.73 -36.48
CA GLU A 4 13.62 -8.79 -36.73
C GLU A 4 12.84 -9.17 -35.47
N LEU A 5 13.48 -9.12 -34.30
CA LEU A 5 12.82 -9.32 -33.01
C LEU A 5 11.85 -8.19 -32.69
N LEU A 6 12.20 -6.96 -33.08
CA LEU A 6 11.33 -5.80 -32.92
C LEU A 6 10.12 -5.89 -33.86
N SER A 7 10.31 -6.32 -35.11
CA SER A 7 9.23 -6.44 -36.09
C SER A 7 8.24 -7.55 -35.71
N TRP A 8 8.71 -8.69 -35.19
CA TRP A 8 7.84 -9.79 -34.73
C TRP A 8 6.95 -9.40 -33.55
N VAL A 9 7.46 -8.55 -32.64
CA VAL A 9 6.70 -8.05 -31.49
C VAL A 9 5.67 -7.00 -31.91
N VAL A 10 5.98 -6.16 -32.89
CA VAL A 10 5.08 -5.12 -33.42
C VAL A 10 3.93 -5.72 -34.24
N HIS A 11 4.14 -6.87 -34.90
CA HIS A 11 3.14 -7.45 -35.82
C HIS A 11 2.09 -8.36 -35.16
N ASN A 12 2.16 -8.61 -33.85
CA ASN A 12 1.17 -9.41 -33.11
C ASN A 12 0.55 -8.64 -31.92
N PRO A 13 -0.28 -7.59 -32.17
CA PRO A 13 -0.97 -6.84 -31.13
C PRO A 13 -2.03 -7.65 -30.36
N SER A 14 -2.38 -8.85 -30.85
CA SER A 14 -3.48 -9.70 -30.35
C SER A 14 -3.15 -10.58 -29.13
N THR A 15 -1.92 -10.54 -28.59
CA THR A 15 -1.57 -11.30 -27.38
C THR A 15 -1.26 -10.42 -26.18
N PHE A 16 -2.10 -9.42 -25.93
CA PHE A 16 -2.22 -8.83 -24.60
C PHE A 16 -2.73 -9.91 -23.63
N LYS A 17 -1.80 -10.62 -22.96
CA LYS A 17 -2.18 -11.47 -21.84
C LYS A 17 -2.49 -10.54 -20.66
N PRO A 18 -3.77 -10.41 -20.23
CA PRO A 18 -4.10 -9.59 -19.08
C PRO A 18 -3.25 -10.07 -17.91
N LEU A 19 -2.49 -9.14 -17.35
CA LEU A 19 -1.56 -9.42 -16.27
C LEU A 19 -2.41 -9.95 -15.09
N LYS A 20 -2.13 -11.18 -14.62
CA LYS A 20 -2.81 -11.81 -13.46
C LYS A 20 -2.43 -11.10 -12.14
N VAL A 21 -2.71 -9.81 -12.05
CA VAL A 21 -2.47 -8.96 -10.87
C VAL A 21 -3.77 -8.46 -10.27
N PHE A 22 -4.87 -8.59 -10.99
CA PHE A 22 -6.20 -8.35 -10.45
C PHE A 22 -6.47 -9.09 -9.13
N PRO A 23 -6.19 -10.41 -8.98
CA PRO A 23 -6.42 -11.09 -7.69
C PRO A 23 -5.54 -10.54 -6.57
N LEU A 24 -4.30 -10.14 -6.87
CA LEU A 24 -3.38 -9.53 -5.90
C LEU A 24 -3.90 -8.17 -5.43
N ILE A 25 -4.37 -7.32 -6.35
CA ILE A 25 -4.93 -5.99 -6.07
C ILE A 25 -6.20 -6.09 -5.23
N VAL A 26 -7.08 -7.05 -5.52
CA VAL A 26 -8.30 -7.29 -4.75
C VAL A 26 -7.96 -7.77 -3.34
N PHE A 27 -7.07 -8.76 -3.21
CA PHE A 27 -6.59 -9.24 -1.92
C PHE A 27 -5.98 -8.12 -1.08
N TYR A 28 -5.10 -7.31 -1.68
CA TYR A 28 -4.46 -6.19 -1.01
C TYR A 28 -5.47 -5.11 -0.59
N SER A 29 -6.46 -4.80 -1.44
CA SER A 29 -7.53 -3.86 -1.11
C SER A 29 -8.37 -4.32 0.09
N ILE A 30 -8.73 -5.61 0.15
CA ILE A 30 -9.50 -6.17 1.27
C ILE A 30 -8.70 -6.05 2.58
N TYR A 31 -7.40 -6.38 2.52
CA TYR A 31 -6.51 -6.26 3.67
C TYR A 31 -6.43 -4.81 4.18
N ILE A 32 -6.29 -3.82 3.29
CA ILE A 32 -6.26 -2.40 3.68
C ILE A 32 -7.60 -1.93 4.27
N MET A 33 -8.74 -2.41 3.74
CA MET A 33 -10.06 -2.09 4.31
C MET A 33 -10.23 -2.67 5.72
N MET A 34 -9.78 -3.90 5.94
CA MET A 34 -9.77 -4.52 7.27
C MET A 34 -8.90 -3.73 8.24
N TYR A 35 -7.72 -3.30 7.80
CA TYR A 35 -6.79 -2.54 8.62
C TYR A 35 -7.33 -1.14 8.96
N LEU A 36 -8.00 -0.48 8.02
CA LEU A 36 -8.74 0.77 8.27
C LEU A 36 -9.82 0.57 9.34
N GLY A 37 -10.56 -0.55 9.27
CA GLY A 37 -11.56 -0.90 10.28
C GLY A 37 -10.98 -1.07 11.68
N LEU A 38 -9.85 -1.78 11.80
CA LEU A 38 -9.12 -1.92 13.07
C LEU A 38 -8.71 -0.56 13.64
N SER A 39 -8.23 0.33 12.76
CA SER A 39 -7.84 1.68 13.15
C SER A 39 -9.01 2.54 13.64
N MET A 40 -10.19 2.40 13.04
CA MET A 40 -11.41 3.07 13.51
C MET A 40 -11.88 2.51 14.85
N PHE A 41 -11.82 1.18 15.00
CA PHE A 41 -12.22 0.49 16.22
C PHE A 41 -11.40 0.94 17.44
N SER A 42 -10.09 1.16 17.26
CA SER A 42 -9.18 1.69 18.29
C SER A 42 -9.61 3.04 18.87
N PHE A 43 -10.33 3.87 18.12
CA PHE A 43 -10.85 5.15 18.61
C PHE A 43 -12.11 5.01 19.45
N ILE A 44 -12.90 3.96 19.22
CA ILE A 44 -14.21 3.78 19.86
C ILE A 44 -14.08 3.05 21.19
N ILE A 45 -13.09 2.16 21.33
CA ILE A 45 -12.91 1.36 22.55
C ILE A 45 -12.50 2.24 23.74
N PRO A 46 -13.29 2.25 24.84
CA PRO A 46 -12.96 3.03 26.03
C PRO A 46 -12.00 2.28 26.98
N ASP A 47 -11.93 0.96 26.85
CA ASP A 47 -11.09 0.10 27.70
C ASP A 47 -9.61 0.26 27.34
N ILE A 48 -8.81 0.65 28.33
CA ILE A 48 -7.38 0.95 28.19
C ILE A 48 -6.57 -0.32 27.89
N GLU A 49 -6.91 -1.47 28.51
CA GLU A 49 -6.16 -2.70 28.32
C GLU A 49 -6.35 -3.23 26.90
N VAL A 50 -7.60 -3.29 26.45
CA VAL A 50 -7.95 -3.70 25.08
C VAL A 50 -7.32 -2.77 24.04
N LYS A 51 -7.25 -1.46 24.34
CA LYS A 51 -6.59 -0.48 23.48
C LYS A 51 -5.09 -0.71 23.36
N CYS A 52 -4.43 -1.15 24.43
CA CYS A 52 -3.00 -1.50 24.39
C CYS A 52 -2.76 -2.74 23.52
N ASP A 53 -3.62 -3.75 23.63
CA ASP A 53 -3.54 -4.94 22.79
C ASP A 53 -3.70 -4.59 21.30
N ILE A 54 -4.71 -3.77 20.97
CA ILE A 54 -4.93 -3.28 19.61
C ILE A 54 -3.73 -2.49 19.11
N TYR A 55 -3.12 -1.64 19.94
CA TYR A 55 -1.92 -0.89 19.59
C TYR A 55 -0.77 -1.80 19.13
N PHE A 56 -0.48 -2.87 19.88
CA PHE A 56 0.56 -3.83 19.47
C PHE A 56 0.20 -4.53 18.16
N VAL A 57 -1.05 -4.97 18.01
CA VAL A 57 -1.54 -5.58 16.76
C VAL A 57 -1.37 -4.62 15.57
N MET A 58 -1.69 -3.34 15.75
CA MET A 58 -1.54 -2.32 14.70
C MET A 58 -0.09 -2.13 14.27
N ILE A 59 0.88 -2.20 15.18
CA ILE A 59 2.31 -2.16 14.82
C ILE A 59 2.65 -3.33 13.88
N TYR A 60 2.25 -4.56 14.23
CA TYR A 60 2.51 -5.73 13.39
C TYR A 60 1.83 -5.64 12.03
N CYS A 61 0.58 -5.18 12.00
CA CYS A 61 -0.15 -4.93 10.76
C CYS A 61 0.54 -3.85 9.91
N ASN A 62 1.11 -2.81 10.51
CA ASN A 62 1.81 -1.76 9.77
C ASN A 62 3.06 -2.29 9.06
N VAL A 63 3.89 -3.05 9.78
CA VAL A 63 5.09 -3.69 9.20
C VAL A 63 4.69 -4.68 8.11
N THR A 64 3.65 -5.48 8.34
CA THR A 64 3.11 -6.41 7.33
C THR A 64 2.64 -5.65 6.08
N THR A 65 1.95 -4.53 6.25
CA THR A 65 1.52 -3.66 5.14
C THR A 65 2.71 -3.17 4.32
N TRP A 66 3.77 -2.72 4.99
CA TRP A 66 4.99 -2.29 4.33
C TRP A 66 5.63 -3.41 3.51
N ILE A 67 5.77 -4.61 4.10
CA ILE A 67 6.32 -5.80 3.41
C ILE A 67 5.46 -6.15 2.18
N LEU A 68 4.14 -6.24 2.34
CA LEU A 68 3.21 -6.54 1.24
C LEU A 68 3.32 -5.50 0.12
N THR A 69 3.45 -4.22 0.46
CA THR A 69 3.61 -3.15 -0.53
C THR A 69 4.94 -3.28 -1.27
N ALA A 70 6.03 -3.57 -0.56
CA ALA A 70 7.36 -3.76 -1.13
C ALA A 70 7.39 -4.96 -2.10
N LEU A 71 6.84 -6.10 -1.69
CA LEU A 71 6.73 -7.30 -2.52
C LEU A 71 5.88 -7.05 -3.77
N THR A 72 4.75 -6.35 -3.59
CA THR A 72 3.85 -5.99 -4.68
C THR A 72 4.55 -5.08 -5.69
N GLN A 73 5.29 -4.07 -5.22
CA GLN A 73 6.07 -3.19 -6.08
C GLN A 73 7.15 -3.97 -6.85
N ASP A 74 7.91 -4.85 -6.21
CA ASP A 74 8.95 -5.63 -6.89
C ASP A 74 8.34 -6.56 -7.94
N TYR A 75 7.24 -7.23 -7.61
CA TYR A 75 6.48 -8.04 -8.56
C TYR A 75 6.00 -7.23 -9.76
N PHE A 76 5.39 -6.06 -9.52
CA PHE A 76 4.93 -5.15 -10.57
C PHE A 76 6.10 -4.66 -11.42
N ARG A 77 7.22 -4.26 -10.82
CA ARG A 77 8.42 -3.80 -11.54
C ARG A 77 8.94 -4.87 -12.50
N ARG A 78 9.04 -6.13 -12.06
CA ARG A 78 9.47 -7.25 -12.91
C ARG A 78 8.49 -7.51 -14.05
N LYS A 79 7.20 -7.54 -13.76
CA LYS A 79 6.15 -7.79 -14.77
C LYS A 79 6.01 -6.64 -15.78
N HIS A 80 6.09 -5.41 -15.32
CA HIS A 80 6.01 -4.25 -16.19
C HIS A 80 7.27 -4.04 -17.04
N TYR A 81 8.46 -4.42 -16.54
CA TYR A 81 9.66 -4.47 -17.37
C TYR A 81 9.49 -5.42 -18.57
N TYR A 82 8.84 -6.57 -18.35
CA TYR A 82 8.49 -7.49 -19.43
C TYR A 82 7.47 -6.92 -20.42
N LEU A 83 6.51 -6.13 -19.95
CA LEU A 83 5.54 -5.42 -20.82
C LEU A 83 6.18 -4.27 -21.60
N LYS A 84 7.16 -3.57 -21.02
CA LYS A 84 7.95 -2.53 -21.70
C LYS A 84 8.70 -3.11 -22.91
N LEU A 85 9.27 -4.31 -22.75
CA LEU A 85 9.94 -5.03 -23.85
C LEU A 85 8.98 -5.49 -24.96
N ARG A 86 7.66 -5.51 -24.70
CA ARG A 86 6.61 -5.88 -25.65
C ARG A 86 5.91 -4.69 -26.31
N GLY A 87 6.42 -3.46 -26.17
CA GLY A 87 5.89 -2.26 -26.82
C GLY A 87 4.87 -1.44 -26.01
N TYR A 88 4.46 -1.89 -24.81
CA TYR A 88 3.47 -1.18 -23.97
C TYR A 88 4.08 -0.06 -23.11
N VAL A 89 4.90 0.81 -23.70
CA VAL A 89 5.67 1.84 -22.98
C VAL A 89 4.77 2.95 -22.40
N THR A 90 3.73 3.35 -23.13
CA THR A 90 2.82 4.43 -22.70
C THR A 90 2.03 4.04 -21.47
N PHE A 91 1.46 2.82 -21.45
CA PHE A 91 0.78 2.27 -20.28
C PHE A 91 1.70 2.20 -19.05
N TYR A 92 2.94 1.75 -19.25
CA TYR A 92 3.92 1.67 -18.18
C TYR A 92 4.20 3.04 -17.54
N LYS A 93 4.42 4.08 -18.36
CA LYS A 93 4.70 5.44 -17.88
C LYS A 93 3.55 6.03 -17.06
N GLU A 94 2.31 5.72 -17.42
CA GLU A 94 1.14 6.23 -16.70
C GLU A 94 0.89 5.50 -15.37
N VAL A 95 1.20 4.21 -15.29
CA VAL A 95 0.86 3.36 -14.14
C VAL A 95 1.98 3.32 -13.10
N GLN A 96 3.24 3.42 -13.54
CA GLN A 96 4.42 3.35 -12.68
C GLN A 96 4.41 4.38 -11.51
N PRO A 97 4.00 5.66 -11.71
CA PRO A 97 3.95 6.64 -10.62
C PRO A 97 3.06 6.22 -9.46
N PHE A 98 1.90 5.59 -9.73
CA PHE A 98 0.99 5.14 -8.67
C PHE A 98 1.62 4.04 -7.81
N VAL A 99 2.30 3.09 -8.43
CA VAL A 99 2.97 1.98 -7.72
C VAL A 99 4.12 2.51 -6.86
N ILE A 100 4.91 3.46 -7.37
CA ILE A 100 5.99 4.11 -6.61
C ILE A 100 5.41 4.90 -5.44
N LEU A 101 4.36 5.68 -5.68
CA LEU A 101 3.76 6.54 -4.66
C LEU A 101 3.13 5.71 -3.53
N MET A 102 2.49 4.58 -3.85
CA MET A 102 1.97 3.65 -2.84
C MET A 102 3.07 3.13 -1.92
N PHE A 103 4.22 2.71 -2.48
CA PHE A 103 5.36 2.28 -1.66
C PHE A 103 5.97 3.42 -0.84
N PHE A 104 6.05 4.62 -1.40
CA PHE A 104 6.54 5.79 -0.67
C PHE A 104 5.66 6.09 0.54
N VAL A 105 4.33 6.08 0.37
CA VAL A 105 3.36 6.27 1.47
C VAL A 105 3.47 5.15 2.51
N ALA A 106 3.60 3.90 2.07
CA ALA A 106 3.82 2.77 2.98
C ALA A 106 5.09 2.95 3.82
N SER A 107 6.19 3.35 3.18
CA SER A 107 7.49 3.55 3.82
C SER A 107 7.50 4.74 4.77
N LEU A 108 6.88 5.86 4.38
CA LEU A 108 6.76 7.04 5.22
C LEU A 108 5.96 6.73 6.50
N GLY A 109 4.85 6.01 6.40
CA GLY A 109 4.08 5.60 7.58
C GLY A 109 4.87 4.66 8.50
N ASN A 110 5.71 3.77 7.95
CA ASN A 110 6.58 2.92 8.76
C ASN A 110 7.66 3.73 9.50
N ILE A 111 8.29 4.70 8.84
CA ILE A 111 9.27 5.60 9.46
C ILE A 111 8.61 6.43 10.57
N LEU A 112 7.42 6.98 10.32
CA LEU A 112 6.68 7.76 11.31
C LEU A 112 6.27 6.90 12.51
N MET A 113 5.83 5.66 12.30
CA MET A 113 5.55 4.71 13.39
C MET A 113 6.79 4.46 14.24
N ILE A 114 7.96 4.20 13.63
CA ILE A 114 9.22 3.98 14.38
C ILE A 114 9.60 5.25 15.16
N ALA A 115 9.43 6.43 14.56
CA ALA A 115 9.70 7.70 15.24
C ALA A 115 8.79 7.92 16.46
N LEU A 116 7.50 7.59 16.34
CA LEU A 116 6.55 7.64 17.45
C LEU A 116 6.95 6.66 18.57
N LEU A 117 7.28 5.42 18.21
CA LEU A 117 7.73 4.41 19.17
C LEU A 117 9.02 4.82 19.88
N ALA A 118 10.00 5.35 19.15
CA ALA A 118 11.26 5.81 19.70
C ALA A 118 11.07 7.01 20.64
N THR A 119 10.23 7.97 20.25
CA THR A 119 9.89 9.15 21.08
C THR A 119 9.24 8.71 22.38
N PHE A 120 8.29 7.78 22.31
CA PHE A 120 7.60 7.25 23.49
C PHE A 120 8.57 6.53 24.44
N LEU A 121 9.47 5.70 23.90
CA LEU A 121 10.47 4.98 24.70
C LEU A 121 11.44 5.92 25.43
N ILE A 122 11.84 7.02 24.79
CA ILE A 122 12.74 8.02 25.37
C ILE A 122 12.06 8.79 26.51
N ILE A 123 10.82 9.22 26.30
CA ILE A 123 10.07 10.01 27.29
C ILE A 123 9.69 9.17 28.50
N ASN A 124 9.22 7.94 28.26
CA ASN A 124 8.68 7.06 29.30
C ASN A 124 9.66 5.95 29.69
N ARG A 125 10.93 6.29 29.95
CA ARG A 125 12.03 5.34 30.25
C ARG A 125 11.68 4.16 31.21
N ASN A 126 10.67 4.30 32.06
CA ASN A 126 10.21 3.29 33.03
C ASN A 126 8.75 2.83 32.87
N LYS A 127 8.03 3.27 31.82
CA LYS A 127 6.63 2.89 31.57
C LYS A 127 6.43 2.43 30.13
N LEU A 128 7.03 1.28 29.82
CA LEU A 128 6.79 0.55 28.57
C LEU A 128 5.31 0.10 28.42
N LEU A 129 4.53 0.15 29.52
CA LEU A 129 3.18 -0.43 29.62
C LEU A 129 2.00 0.55 29.67
N THR A 130 2.20 1.87 29.75
CA THR A 130 1.05 2.80 29.74
C THR A 130 0.75 3.25 28.31
N CYS A 131 -0.06 2.48 27.57
CA CYS A 131 -0.62 2.96 26.29
C CYS A 131 -1.77 3.98 26.48
N GLY A 132 -2.30 4.06 27.71
CA GLY A 132 -3.41 4.92 28.08
C GLY A 132 -2.95 6.15 28.85
N THR A 133 -3.15 7.32 28.25
CA THR A 133 -3.29 8.61 28.92
C THR A 133 -4.56 9.25 28.37
N GLU A 134 -5.30 10.02 29.18
CA GLU A 134 -6.59 10.59 28.77
C GLU A 134 -6.48 11.55 27.58
N ASP A 135 -5.31 12.17 27.38
CA ASP A 135 -5.10 13.11 26.28
C ASP A 135 -4.80 12.42 24.93
N PHE A 136 -5.51 12.86 23.89
CA PHE A 136 -5.37 12.37 22.51
C PHE A 136 -3.94 12.49 21.96
N LEU A 137 -3.27 13.62 22.26
CA LEU A 137 -1.89 13.89 21.84
C LEU A 137 -0.85 13.16 22.69
N SER A 138 -1.22 12.63 23.86
CA SER A 138 -0.28 11.92 24.74
C SER A 138 -0.41 10.40 24.60
N SER A 139 -1.56 9.90 24.14
CA SER A 139 -1.76 8.47 23.92
C SER A 139 -1.07 8.01 22.62
N PRO A 140 -0.03 7.16 22.70
CA PRO A 140 0.65 6.64 21.51
C PRO A 140 -0.29 5.79 20.64
N ALA A 141 -1.30 5.16 21.24
CA ALA A 141 -2.31 4.39 20.53
C ALA A 141 -3.18 5.24 19.62
N ASN A 142 -3.62 6.42 20.09
CA ASN A 142 -4.41 7.36 19.30
C ASN A 142 -3.58 7.96 18.16
N GLN A 143 -2.33 8.35 18.43
CA GLN A 143 -1.42 8.87 17.42
C GLN A 143 -1.14 7.86 16.31
N LEU A 144 -0.83 6.60 16.69
CA LEU A 144 -0.60 5.53 15.73
C LEU A 144 -1.86 5.21 14.92
N SER A 145 -3.03 5.19 15.57
CA SER A 145 -4.31 4.97 14.88
C SER A 145 -4.60 6.09 13.88
N ALA A 146 -4.36 7.34 14.22
CA ALA A 146 -4.56 8.46 13.31
C ALA A 146 -3.62 8.36 12.09
N LEU A 147 -2.35 8.02 12.31
CA LEU A 147 -1.36 7.81 11.26
C LEU A 147 -1.81 6.71 10.28
N ILE A 148 -2.23 5.56 10.81
CA ILE A 148 -2.67 4.40 10.01
C ILE A 148 -3.93 4.72 9.23
N LEU A 149 -4.90 5.41 9.84
CA LEU A 149 -6.12 5.84 9.18
C LEU A 149 -5.81 6.71 7.96
N ILE A 150 -4.96 7.73 8.13
CA ILE A 150 -4.54 8.61 7.03
C ILE A 150 -3.80 7.81 5.96
N GLN A 151 -2.87 6.94 6.35
CA GLN A 151 -2.10 6.12 5.43
C GLN A 151 -3.00 5.19 4.60
N CYS A 152 -3.96 4.52 5.23
CA CYS A 152 -4.91 3.63 4.56
C CYS A 152 -5.79 4.39 3.57
N LEU A 153 -6.31 5.57 3.95
CA LEU A 153 -7.10 6.40 3.04
C LEU A 153 -6.31 6.84 1.81
N VAL A 154 -5.05 7.24 1.99
CA VAL A 154 -4.17 7.61 0.86
C VAL A 154 -3.90 6.40 -0.03
N ILE A 155 -3.59 5.23 0.54
CA ILE A 155 -3.35 4.00 -0.24
C ILE A 155 -4.61 3.59 -1.02
N LEU A 156 -5.80 3.61 -0.39
CA LEU A 156 -7.06 3.31 -1.06
C LEU A 156 -7.36 4.27 -2.21
N TYR A 157 -7.10 5.57 -2.02
CA TYR A 157 -7.25 6.57 -3.08
C TYR A 157 -6.32 6.29 -4.28
N LEU A 158 -5.06 5.96 -4.02
CA LEU A 158 -4.09 5.61 -5.07
C LEU A 158 -4.47 4.31 -5.79
N MET A 159 -4.93 3.31 -5.05
CA MET A 159 -5.43 2.05 -5.60
C MET A 159 -6.67 2.27 -6.49
N PHE A 160 -7.61 3.12 -6.06
CA PHE A 160 -8.78 3.47 -6.85
C PHE A 160 -8.39 4.18 -8.15
N LYS A 161 -7.45 5.15 -8.09
CA LYS A 161 -6.91 5.80 -9.28
C LYS A 161 -6.21 4.82 -10.22
N TYR A 162 -5.41 3.91 -9.68
CA TYR A 162 -4.78 2.83 -10.45
C TYR A 162 -5.84 1.96 -11.15
N ALA A 163 -6.87 1.52 -10.43
CA ALA A 163 -7.90 0.64 -10.96
C ALA A 163 -8.70 1.29 -12.09
N ARG A 164 -9.09 2.56 -11.95
CA ARG A 164 -9.77 3.31 -13.03
C ARG A 164 -8.90 3.39 -14.27
N LYS A 165 -7.62 3.75 -14.11
CA LYS A 165 -6.68 3.86 -15.23
C LYS A 165 -6.44 2.51 -15.91
N PHE A 166 -6.37 1.43 -15.14
CA PHE A 166 -6.26 0.07 -15.65
C PHE A 166 -7.48 -0.33 -16.50
N GLN A 167 -8.70 -0.07 -16.02
CA GLN A 167 -9.94 -0.35 -16.76
C GLN A 167 -10.02 0.44 -18.07
N THR A 168 -9.73 1.75 -18.05
CA THR A 168 -9.75 2.59 -19.26
C THR A 168 -8.79 2.06 -20.34
N ASN A 169 -7.60 1.63 -19.93
CA ASN A 169 -6.59 1.13 -20.87
C ASN A 169 -6.89 -0.30 -21.38
N GLN A 170 -7.68 -1.10 -20.67
CA GLN A 170 -8.18 -2.38 -21.20
C GLN A 170 -9.32 -2.18 -22.21
N LEU A 171 -10.23 -1.25 -21.94
CA LEU A 171 -11.32 -0.91 -22.86
C LEU A 171 -10.80 -0.35 -24.18
N SER A 172 -9.77 0.49 -24.14
CA SER A 172 -9.14 0.99 -25.37
C SER A 172 -8.41 -0.11 -26.15
N ALA A 173 -7.78 -1.07 -25.47
CA ALA A 173 -7.10 -2.19 -26.12
C ALA A 173 -8.05 -3.24 -26.74
N LEU A 174 -9.35 -3.23 -26.42
CA LEU A 174 -10.37 -4.10 -27.02
C LEU A 174 -11.08 -3.47 -28.22
N LEU A 175 -10.93 -2.16 -28.42
CA LEU A 175 -11.56 -1.39 -29.50
C LEU A 175 -10.64 -1.17 -30.71
N TYR A 176 -9.38 -1.63 -30.64
CA TYR A 176 -8.39 -1.64 -31.72
C TYR A 176 -7.96 -3.07 -32.01
#